data_AF-A0A0N0RXN7-F1
#
_entry.id   AF-A0A0N0RXN7-F1
#
_cell.length_a   1.000
_cell.length_b   1.000
_cell.length_c   1.000
_cell.angle_alpha   90.00
_cell.angle_beta   90.00
_cell.angle_gamma   90.00
#
_symmetry.space_group_name_H-M   'P 1'
#
loop_
_entity.id
_entity.type
_entity.pdbx_description
1 polymer ?
#
loop_
_entity_poly.entity_id
_entity_poly.type
_entity_poly.pdbx_seq_one_letter_code
_entity_poly.pdbx_strand_id
1 'polypeptide(L)'
;MTRLFSSGNSRETVLFGGPDPSQNPSRDLLEADMPKEQSTISAGSGSGVSAKHSASIRLHTVRIWFSPNGLQLKEDIKRKGLDDVVVDAVPLQKLGAKRQAQNGHDNTKGAFQVDLAVLEAGISRVWGKYGIMRFVPLSSDDPIVLQQPAEDFDSKKALCYQHLDSKYLQEYAKRSNLAKVLGLEMHNVLKQWYEERLEDICNRLKKLGYC
;
A
#
# COMPACT_ATOMS: atom_id res chain seq x y z
N MET A 1 -44.70 9.36 -28.65
CA MET A 1 -44.26 8.46 -29.74
C MET A 1 -42.74 8.36 -29.68
N THR A 2 -42.03 7.25 -29.70
CA THR A 2 -42.24 5.80 -29.49
C THR A 2 -40.82 5.28 -29.28
N ARG A 3 -40.60 4.36 -28.32
CA ARG A 3 -39.33 3.63 -28.15
C ARG A 3 -39.03 2.81 -29.43
N LEU A 4 -37.77 2.41 -29.64
CA LEU A 4 -37.44 1.00 -29.95
C LEU A 4 -35.94 0.71 -29.86
N PHE A 5 -35.67 -0.45 -29.28
CA PHE A 5 -34.40 -1.15 -29.08
C PHE A 5 -34.01 -1.99 -30.32
N SER A 6 -32.72 -2.31 -30.46
CA SER A 6 -32.12 -3.66 -30.69
C SER A 6 -30.72 -3.49 -31.32
N SER A 7 -29.64 -4.05 -30.76
CA SER A 7 -29.25 -5.46 -30.61
C SER A 7 -28.82 -6.11 -31.94
N GLY A 8 -27.55 -6.52 -32.00
CA GLY A 8 -26.97 -7.30 -33.09
C GLY A 8 -25.60 -7.83 -32.66
N ASN A 9 -25.56 -9.10 -32.29
CA ASN A 9 -24.41 -9.86 -31.79
C ASN A 9 -24.02 -10.93 -32.82
N SER A 10 -22.72 -11.19 -33.06
CA SER A 10 -22.11 -12.48 -33.45
C SER A 10 -20.67 -12.25 -33.96
N ARG A 11 -19.64 -12.73 -33.23
CA ARG A 11 -19.02 -14.08 -33.25
C ARG A 11 -18.10 -14.31 -34.45
N GLU A 12 -16.80 -14.48 -34.20
CA GLU A 12 -16.04 -15.69 -34.54
C GLU A 12 -14.60 -15.62 -33.97
N THR A 13 -14.24 -16.63 -33.18
CA THR A 13 -12.88 -16.94 -32.74
C THR A 13 -12.71 -18.44 -32.90
N VAL A 14 -11.80 -18.85 -33.79
CA VAL A 14 -11.15 -20.17 -33.76
C VAL A 14 -9.73 -20.01 -34.28
N LEU A 15 -8.74 -20.33 -33.46
CA LEU A 15 -7.41 -20.74 -33.92
C LEU A 15 -6.80 -21.65 -32.85
N PHE A 16 -6.87 -22.94 -33.13
CA PHE A 16 -6.18 -24.02 -32.41
C PHE A 16 -4.72 -24.08 -32.88
N GLY A 17 -3.77 -24.33 -31.96
CA GLY A 17 -2.38 -24.60 -32.33
C GLY A 17 -1.42 -24.91 -31.16
N GLY A 18 -1.54 -26.11 -30.58
CA GLY A 18 -0.49 -26.97 -29.93
C GLY A 18 0.46 -26.40 -28.84
N PRO A 19 1.41 -27.21 -28.31
CA PRO A 19 1.58 -28.66 -28.34
C PRO A 19 1.76 -29.33 -26.93
N ASP A 20 1.90 -30.65 -27.00
CA ASP A 20 2.06 -31.75 -26.02
C ASP A 20 3.17 -31.59 -24.93
N PRO A 21 2.98 -32.10 -23.68
CA PRO A 21 4.08 -32.41 -22.78
C PRO A 21 4.23 -33.92 -22.59
N SER A 22 5.30 -34.47 -23.16
CA SER A 22 5.81 -35.80 -22.85
C SER A 22 6.86 -35.74 -21.73
N GLN A 23 6.98 -36.87 -21.02
CA GLN A 23 8.12 -37.35 -20.22
C GLN A 23 8.13 -37.08 -18.69
N ASN A 24 7.72 -38.13 -17.97
CA ASN A 24 8.41 -38.65 -16.77
C ASN A 24 9.42 -39.72 -17.26
N PRO A 25 10.55 -40.02 -16.58
CA PRO A 25 10.47 -40.88 -15.37
C PRO A 25 11.56 -40.72 -14.28
N SER A 26 11.16 -41.22 -13.10
CA SER A 26 11.88 -41.85 -11.98
C SER A 26 13.41 -42.01 -11.97
N ARG A 27 13.99 -41.76 -10.78
CA ARG A 27 15.03 -42.52 -10.02
C ARG A 27 15.71 -41.54 -9.03
N ASP A 28 16.08 -41.82 -7.78
CA ASP A 28 16.52 -43.04 -7.11
C ASP A 28 16.24 -43.05 -5.60
N LEU A 29 16.20 -44.27 -5.05
CA LEU A 29 16.27 -44.67 -3.64
C LEU A 29 17.73 -44.72 -3.15
N LEU A 30 17.86 -44.81 -1.81
CA LEU A 30 18.91 -45.46 -0.97
C LEU A 30 19.53 -44.50 0.05
N GLU A 31 19.19 -44.68 1.34
CA GLU A 31 19.98 -45.36 2.39
C GLU A 31 21.03 -44.42 3.02
N ALA A 32 20.81 -44.00 4.27
CA ALA A 32 21.34 -44.63 5.48
C ALA A 32 22.88 -44.49 5.58
N ASP A 33 23.36 -43.64 6.48
CA ASP A 33 24.00 -44.12 7.71
C ASP A 33 24.45 -42.96 8.60
N MET A 34 24.24 -43.13 9.90
CA MET A 34 24.92 -42.37 10.95
C MET A 34 26.21 -43.11 11.32
N PRO A 35 27.24 -42.38 11.76
CA PRO A 35 27.78 -42.74 13.06
C PRO A 35 28.00 -41.54 13.99
N LYS A 36 27.76 -41.81 15.27
CA LYS A 36 28.29 -41.09 16.43
C LYS A 36 29.81 -41.09 16.38
N GLU A 37 30.44 -39.95 16.68
CA GLU A 37 31.69 -39.93 17.41
C GLU A 37 31.78 -38.68 18.30
N GLN A 38 32.12 -38.93 19.56
CA GLN A 38 32.37 -37.94 20.60
C GLN A 38 33.58 -37.09 20.20
N SER A 39 33.47 -35.76 20.31
CA SER A 39 34.62 -34.87 20.22
C SER A 39 34.76 -34.07 21.50
N THR A 40 35.93 -34.26 22.11
CA THR A 40 36.52 -33.61 23.26
C THR A 40 36.39 -32.09 23.16
N ILE A 41 35.94 -31.47 24.24
CA ILE A 41 35.78 -30.03 24.41
C ILE A 41 37.16 -29.37 24.26
N SER A 42 37.42 -28.81 23.08
CA SER A 42 38.53 -27.90 22.82
C SER A 42 38.01 -26.46 22.91
N ALA A 43 38.71 -25.64 23.70
CA ALA A 43 38.48 -24.21 23.81
C ALA A 43 38.70 -23.54 22.45
N GLY A 44 37.60 -23.22 21.78
CA GLY A 44 37.56 -22.43 20.55
C GLY A 44 36.88 -21.10 20.80
N SER A 45 37.65 -20.03 20.71
CA SER A 45 37.21 -18.64 20.69
C SER A 45 36.10 -18.45 19.65
N GLY A 46 34.85 -18.50 20.11
CA GLY A 46 33.68 -18.13 19.34
C GLY A 46 33.31 -16.71 19.71
N SER A 47 33.96 -15.73 19.07
CA SER A 47 33.37 -14.40 18.91
C SER A 47 32.04 -14.62 18.23
N GLY A 48 30.98 -14.72 19.03
CA GLY A 48 29.61 -14.75 18.57
C GLY A 48 29.39 -13.50 17.75
N VAL A 49 29.52 -13.64 16.43
CA VAL A 49 28.90 -12.73 15.49
C VAL A 49 27.42 -12.91 15.75
N SER A 50 26.92 -12.13 16.71
CA SER A 50 25.51 -11.84 16.84
C SER A 50 25.11 -11.38 15.46
N ALA A 51 24.43 -12.28 14.73
CA ALA A 51 23.65 -11.92 13.58
C ALA A 51 22.69 -10.86 14.10
N LYS A 52 23.09 -9.60 13.97
CA LYS A 52 22.22 -8.46 14.19
C LYS A 52 21.00 -8.81 13.37
N HIS A 53 19.91 -9.11 14.05
CA HIS A 53 18.59 -9.18 13.46
C HIS A 53 18.42 -7.85 12.72
N SER A 54 18.76 -7.84 11.43
CA SER A 54 18.43 -6.76 10.54
C SER A 54 16.93 -6.85 10.44
N ALA A 55 16.24 -6.18 11.36
CA ALA A 55 14.80 -6.01 11.30
C ALA A 55 14.49 -5.60 9.87
N SER A 56 13.67 -6.40 9.19
CA SER A 56 13.30 -6.13 7.81
C SER A 56 12.77 -4.71 7.74
N ILE A 57 13.36 -3.88 6.87
CA ILE A 57 12.94 -2.49 6.70
C ILE A 57 11.46 -2.51 6.31
N ARG A 58 10.61 -1.99 7.18
CA ARG A 58 9.16 -1.95 6.98
C ARG A 58 8.67 -0.52 6.86
N LEU A 59 7.74 -0.30 5.93
CA LEU A 59 7.03 0.97 5.79
C LEU A 59 5.68 0.90 6.49
N HIS A 60 5.35 1.99 7.17
CA HIS A 60 4.07 2.20 7.84
C HIS A 60 3.32 3.32 7.15
N THR A 61 1.99 3.23 7.16
CA THR A 61 1.13 4.30 6.67
C THR A 61 0.91 5.32 7.78
N VAL A 62 1.35 6.56 7.54
CA VAL A 62 1.04 7.71 8.40
C VAL A 62 0.15 8.66 7.63
N ARG A 63 -1.10 8.81 8.09
CA ARG A 63 -2.04 9.77 7.51
C ARG A 63 -1.79 11.17 8.08
N ILE A 64 -1.76 12.18 7.20
CA ILE A 64 -1.56 13.58 7.56
C ILE A 64 -2.60 14.48 6.91
N TRP A 65 -2.81 15.67 7.47
CA TRP A 65 -3.40 16.80 6.74
C TRP A 65 -2.28 17.59 6.07
N PHE A 66 -2.32 17.64 4.74
CA PHE A 66 -1.42 18.49 3.97
C PHE A 66 -2.15 19.77 3.54
N SER A 67 -1.58 20.93 3.87
CA SER A 67 -2.07 22.24 3.44
C SER A 67 -1.16 22.79 2.35
N PRO A 68 -1.63 22.84 1.08
CA PRO A 68 -0.82 23.33 -0.03
C PRO A 68 -0.67 24.86 0.06
N ASN A 69 0.31 25.34 0.81
CA ASN A 69 0.67 26.76 0.91
C ASN A 69 1.51 27.21 -0.29
N GLY A 70 1.07 26.86 -1.51
CA GLY A 70 1.82 27.07 -2.76
C GLY A 70 3.00 26.11 -2.97
N LEU A 71 3.19 25.14 -2.07
CA LEU A 71 4.22 24.10 -2.20
C LEU A 71 3.61 22.79 -2.70
N GLN A 72 4.36 22.04 -3.52
CA GLN A 72 4.01 20.64 -3.72
C GLN A 72 4.48 19.82 -2.51
N LEU A 73 3.80 18.69 -2.33
CA LEU A 73 3.98 17.81 -1.17
C LEU A 73 5.43 17.34 -1.01
N LYS A 74 6.12 17.06 -2.11
CA LYS A 74 7.50 16.58 -2.10
C LYS A 74 8.47 17.66 -1.61
N GLU A 75 8.29 18.91 -2.01
CA GLU A 75 9.10 20.03 -1.51
C GLU A 75 8.82 20.31 -0.02
N ASP A 76 7.58 20.19 0.43
CA ASP A 76 7.23 20.37 1.84
C ASP A 76 7.87 19.29 2.73
N ILE A 77 7.82 18.02 2.32
CA ILE A 77 8.50 16.90 3.00
C ILE A 77 10.00 17.17 3.15
N LYS A 78 10.66 17.62 2.06
CA LYS A 78 12.09 17.98 2.07
C LYS A 78 12.37 19.15 3.00
N ARG A 79 11.58 20.23 2.94
CA ARG A 79 11.76 21.41 3.82
C ARG A 79 11.59 21.08 5.30
N LYS A 80 10.76 20.07 5.61
CA LYS A 80 10.58 19.57 6.98
C LYS A 80 11.69 18.60 7.41
N GLY A 81 12.63 18.27 6.52
CA GLY A 81 13.71 17.31 6.74
C GLY A 81 13.17 15.92 7.01
N LEU A 82 12.29 15.43 6.14
CA LEU A 82 11.64 14.12 6.25
C LEU A 82 11.87 13.24 5.00
N ASP A 83 12.66 13.72 4.04
CA ASP A 83 12.94 13.02 2.78
C ASP A 83 13.81 11.77 2.95
N ASP A 84 14.49 11.62 4.09
CA ASP A 84 15.22 10.43 4.49
C ASP A 84 14.32 9.32 5.05
N VAL A 85 13.10 9.66 5.51
CA VAL A 85 12.19 8.71 6.18
C VAL A 85 10.86 8.50 5.47
N VAL A 86 10.42 9.45 4.63
CA VAL A 86 9.21 9.32 3.81
C VAL A 86 9.61 8.82 2.43
N VAL A 87 9.25 7.58 2.13
CA VAL A 87 9.59 6.93 0.86
C VAL A 87 8.60 7.33 -0.23
N ASP A 88 7.33 7.51 0.13
CA ASP A 88 6.29 7.80 -0.84
C ASP A 88 5.05 8.45 -0.19
N ALA A 89 4.15 8.96 -1.04
CA ALA A 89 2.93 9.63 -0.63
C ALA A 89 1.76 9.38 -1.58
N VAL A 90 0.61 9.00 -1.04
CA VAL A 90 -0.66 8.81 -1.76
C VAL A 90 -1.62 9.93 -1.37
N PRO A 91 -1.83 10.93 -2.26
CA PRO A 91 -2.72 12.05 -1.97
C PRO A 91 -4.19 11.64 -2.09
N LEU A 92 -5.01 11.96 -1.09
CA LEU A 92 -6.42 11.55 -0.99
C LEU A 92 -7.41 12.68 -1.31
N GLN A 93 -6.95 13.73 -2.01
CA GLN A 93 -7.73 14.95 -2.26
C GLN A 93 -9.10 14.71 -2.92
N LYS A 94 -9.24 13.66 -3.73
CA LYS A 94 -10.49 13.35 -4.44
C LYS A 94 -11.44 12.44 -3.64
N LEU A 95 -11.03 11.96 -2.46
CA LEU A 95 -11.75 10.97 -1.67
C LEU A 95 -12.51 11.58 -0.49
N GLY A 96 -12.24 12.85 -0.15
CA GLY A 96 -12.95 13.59 0.88
C GLY A 96 -13.17 15.04 0.48
N ALA A 97 -14.18 15.67 1.08
CA ALA A 97 -14.34 17.10 1.13
C ALA A 97 -13.06 17.77 1.68
N LYS A 98 -12.66 18.86 1.01
CA LYS A 98 -11.62 19.76 1.50
C LYS A 98 -11.97 20.20 2.93
N ARG A 99 -10.99 20.29 3.83
CA ARG A 99 -11.21 20.86 5.17
C ARG A 99 -11.78 22.27 4.99
N GLN A 100 -13.07 22.46 5.29
CA GLN A 100 -13.60 23.79 5.53
C GLN A 100 -13.18 24.17 6.95
N ALA A 101 -12.67 25.39 7.12
CA ALA A 101 -12.27 25.89 8.43
C ALA A 101 -13.49 25.85 9.35
N GLN A 102 -13.49 24.95 10.34
CA GLN A 102 -14.62 24.83 11.28
C GLN A 102 -14.77 26.08 12.16
N ASN A 103 -13.69 26.85 12.30
CA ASN A 103 -13.68 28.17 12.92
C ASN A 103 -12.88 29.08 11.99
N GLY A 104 -13.39 30.28 11.68
CA GLY A 104 -12.84 31.23 10.69
C GLY A 104 -11.40 31.74 10.93
N HIS A 105 -10.63 31.07 11.80
CA HIS A 105 -9.24 31.38 12.13
C HIS A 105 -8.22 30.35 11.61
N ASP A 106 -8.64 29.14 11.23
CA ASP A 106 -7.74 28.13 10.68
C ASP A 106 -7.58 28.36 9.17
N ASN A 107 -6.38 28.78 8.75
CA ASN A 107 -6.02 28.97 7.33
C ASN A 107 -5.88 27.63 6.56
N THR A 108 -6.69 26.62 6.88
CA THR A 108 -6.68 25.28 6.26
C THR A 108 -7.56 25.20 5.01
N LYS A 109 -7.80 26.32 4.34
CA LYS A 109 -8.58 26.35 3.11
C LYS A 109 -7.84 25.54 2.04
N GLY A 110 -8.39 24.38 1.68
CA GLY A 110 -7.80 23.49 0.69
C GLY A 110 -6.85 22.43 1.24
N ALA A 111 -6.76 22.26 2.56
CA ALA A 111 -6.06 21.12 3.14
C ALA A 111 -6.76 19.80 2.75
N PHE A 112 -5.97 18.78 2.48
CA PHE A 112 -6.44 17.45 2.12
C PHE A 112 -5.61 16.36 2.79
N GLN A 113 -6.17 15.16 2.91
CA GLN A 113 -5.47 14.05 3.55
C GLN A 113 -4.46 13.39 2.60
N VAL A 114 -3.36 12.91 3.16
CA VAL A 114 -2.31 12.16 2.44
C VAL A 114 -1.92 10.97 3.29
N ASP A 115 -1.80 9.81 2.66
CA ASP A 115 -1.13 8.65 3.26
C ASP A 115 0.35 8.67 2.88
N LEU A 116 1.23 8.78 3.88
CA LEU A 116 2.67 8.69 3.71
C LEU A 116 3.13 7.25 3.96
N ALA A 117 4.01 6.73 3.10
CA ALA A 117 4.77 5.53 3.35
C ALA A 117 6.06 5.91 4.10
N VAL A 118 6.12 5.59 5.39
CA VAL A 118 7.16 6.10 6.31
C VAL A 118 7.93 4.93 6.92
N LEU A 119 9.25 5.05 6.98
CA LEU A 119 10.09 4.13 7.76
C LEU A 119 9.68 4.17 9.24
N GLU A 120 9.69 3.02 9.91
CA GLU A 120 9.29 2.93 11.33
C GLU A 120 10.01 3.96 12.23
N ALA A 121 11.33 4.10 12.06
CA ALA A 121 12.14 5.10 12.78
C ALA A 121 11.75 6.56 12.51
N GLY A 122 11.00 6.84 11.44
CA GLY A 122 10.57 8.17 11.04
C GLY A 122 9.18 8.59 11.53
N ILE A 123 8.37 7.67 12.06
CA ILE A 123 6.96 7.93 12.40
C ILE A 123 6.83 9.12 13.36
N SER A 124 7.59 9.12 14.47
CA SER A 124 7.57 10.19 15.46
C SER A 124 7.98 11.55 14.87
N ARG A 125 8.93 11.57 13.92
CA ARG A 125 9.36 12.81 13.24
C ARG A 125 8.25 13.34 12.33
N VAL A 126 7.57 12.47 11.58
CA VAL A 126 6.43 12.85 10.74
C VAL A 126 5.32 13.44 11.59
N TRP A 127 4.94 12.79 12.69
CA TRP A 127 3.95 13.32 13.63
C TRP A 127 4.38 14.65 14.26
N GLY A 128 5.65 14.83 14.61
CA GLY A 128 6.17 16.09 15.12
C GLY A 128 6.06 17.26 14.14
N LYS A 129 6.05 16.99 12.82
CA LYS A 129 6.03 18.02 11.77
C LYS A 129 4.64 18.29 11.16
N TYR A 130 3.75 17.29 11.17
CA TYR A 130 2.40 17.37 10.59
C TYR A 130 1.27 17.25 11.61
N GLY A 131 1.58 16.88 12.86
CA GLY A 131 0.61 16.60 13.91
C GLY A 131 0.12 15.15 13.90
N ILE A 132 -0.46 14.74 15.02
CA ILE A 132 -1.09 13.42 15.19
C ILE A 132 -2.56 13.53 14.80
N MET A 133 -3.04 12.57 14.00
CA MET A 133 -4.46 12.48 13.66
C MET A 133 -5.28 12.12 14.90
N ARG A 134 -6.42 12.78 15.08
CA ARG A 134 -7.37 12.49 16.17
C ARG A 134 -8.35 11.35 15.84
N PHE A 135 -8.07 10.59 14.78
CA PHE A 135 -8.86 9.45 14.33
C PHE A 135 -7.94 8.37 13.79
N VAL A 136 -8.42 7.12 13.79
CA VAL A 136 -7.72 5.99 13.20
C VAL A 136 -8.06 5.93 11.71
N PRO A 137 -7.07 5.89 10.79
CA PRO A 137 -7.35 5.75 9.37
C PRO A 137 -8.24 4.53 9.08
N LEU A 138 -9.21 4.70 8.18
CA LEU A 138 -10.21 3.70 7.80
C LEU A 138 -11.14 3.25 8.93
N SER A 139 -11.15 3.97 10.05
CA SER A 139 -12.16 3.77 11.08
C SER A 139 -13.46 4.47 10.72
N SER A 140 -14.46 4.22 11.55
CA SER A 140 -15.75 4.88 11.47
C SER A 140 -15.66 6.42 11.55
N ASP A 141 -14.71 6.93 12.32
CA ASP A 141 -14.52 8.36 12.55
C ASP A 141 -13.61 9.02 11.51
N ASP A 142 -13.14 8.24 10.52
CA ASP A 142 -12.29 8.78 9.47
C ASP A 142 -13.08 9.76 8.59
N PRO A 143 -12.63 11.03 8.47
CA PRO A 143 -13.32 12.02 7.65
C PRO A 143 -13.55 11.58 6.20
N ILE A 144 -12.65 10.78 5.59
CA ILE A 144 -12.89 10.29 4.22
C ILE A 144 -14.02 9.27 4.15
N VAL A 145 -14.29 8.51 5.22
CA VAL A 145 -15.43 7.60 5.31
C VAL A 145 -16.71 8.41 5.52
N LEU A 146 -16.70 9.32 6.50
CA LEU A 146 -17.88 10.11 6.88
C LEU A 146 -18.45 10.94 5.72
N GLN A 147 -17.59 11.38 4.81
CA GLN A 147 -17.93 12.27 3.70
C GLN A 147 -18.37 11.53 2.42
N GLN A 148 -18.41 10.19 2.43
CA GLN A 148 -18.91 9.45 1.27
C GLN A 148 -20.41 9.71 1.05
N PRO A 149 -20.86 9.76 -0.22
CA PRO A 149 -22.25 10.05 -0.58
C PRO A 149 -23.12 8.79 -0.46
N ALA A 150 -23.30 8.29 0.76
CA ALA A 150 -24.25 7.22 1.09
C ALA A 150 -24.99 7.56 2.38
N GLU A 151 -26.16 6.98 2.58
CA GLU A 151 -26.99 7.21 3.77
C GLU A 151 -26.52 6.35 4.93
N ASP A 152 -26.44 5.04 4.71
CA ASP A 152 -26.01 4.09 5.73
C ASP A 152 -24.49 4.02 5.86
N PHE A 153 -24.06 3.58 7.03
CA PHE A 153 -22.67 3.67 7.42
C PHE A 153 -21.76 2.63 6.75
N ASP A 154 -22.30 1.44 6.49
CA ASP A 154 -21.53 0.37 5.86
C ASP A 154 -21.34 0.65 4.37
N SER A 155 -22.34 1.21 3.70
CA SER A 155 -22.20 1.74 2.33
C SER A 155 -21.19 2.88 2.24
N LYS A 156 -21.16 3.80 3.23
CA LYS A 156 -20.10 4.83 3.28
C LYS A 156 -18.71 4.20 3.38
N LYS A 157 -18.52 3.20 4.23
CA LYS A 157 -17.25 2.48 4.31
C LYS A 157 -16.90 1.77 3.01
N ALA A 158 -17.86 1.06 2.42
CA ALA A 158 -17.66 0.33 1.17
C ALA A 158 -17.23 1.27 0.04
N LEU A 159 -17.94 2.39 -0.17
CA LEU A 159 -17.56 3.40 -1.15
C LEU A 159 -16.18 3.99 -0.87
N CYS A 160 -15.87 4.29 0.39
CA CYS A 160 -14.55 4.80 0.77
C CYS A 160 -13.44 3.80 0.42
N TYR A 161 -13.64 2.52 0.72
CA TYR A 161 -12.66 1.48 0.46
C TYR A 161 -12.48 1.22 -1.03
N GLN A 162 -13.56 1.21 -1.83
CA GLN A 162 -13.47 1.11 -3.29
C GLN A 162 -12.69 2.29 -3.91
N HIS A 163 -12.96 3.51 -3.44
CA HIS A 163 -12.23 4.68 -3.90
C HIS A 163 -10.75 4.64 -3.51
N LEU A 164 -10.43 4.15 -2.30
CA LEU A 164 -9.05 3.97 -1.85
C LEU A 164 -8.34 2.89 -2.66
N ASP A 165 -8.96 1.74 -2.90
CA ASP A 165 -8.39 0.67 -3.71
C ASP A 165 -8.01 1.19 -5.10
N SER A 166 -8.95 1.83 -5.79
CA SER A 166 -8.72 2.48 -7.08
C SER A 166 -7.58 3.50 -7.02
N LYS A 167 -7.50 4.27 -5.94
CA LYS A 167 -6.47 5.28 -5.76
C LYS A 167 -5.09 4.67 -5.54
N TYR A 168 -4.98 3.65 -4.70
CA TYR A 168 -3.73 2.95 -4.43
C TYR A 168 -3.24 2.20 -5.68
N LEU A 169 -4.13 1.53 -6.42
CA LEU A 169 -3.81 0.91 -7.70
C LEU A 169 -3.28 1.93 -8.72
N GLN A 170 -3.95 3.09 -8.82
CA GLN A 170 -3.50 4.17 -9.71
C GLN A 170 -2.09 4.64 -9.34
N GLU A 171 -1.85 4.91 -8.05
CA GLU A 171 -0.55 5.40 -7.60
C GLU A 171 0.55 4.35 -7.74
N TYR A 172 0.25 3.07 -7.47
CA TYR A 172 1.15 1.95 -7.66
C TYR A 172 1.54 1.77 -9.13
N ALA A 173 0.56 1.82 -10.04
CA ALA A 173 0.80 1.73 -11.48
C ALA A 173 1.68 2.88 -11.99
N LYS A 174 1.44 4.12 -11.52
CA LYS A 174 2.29 5.27 -11.86
C LYS A 174 3.75 5.06 -11.47
N ARG A 175 4.00 4.52 -10.27
CA ARG A 175 5.35 4.29 -9.75
C ARG A 175 6.05 3.14 -10.44
N SER A 176 5.33 2.05 -10.66
CA SER A 176 5.79 0.92 -11.46
C SER A 176 6.19 1.35 -12.87
N ASN A 177 5.36 2.18 -13.52
CA ASN A 177 5.66 2.70 -14.86
C ASN A 177 6.85 3.65 -14.86
N LEU A 178 6.95 4.54 -13.87
CA LEU A 178 8.10 5.45 -13.76
C LEU A 178 9.41 4.68 -13.56
N ALA A 179 9.42 3.67 -12.70
CA ALA A 179 10.59 2.82 -12.50
C ALA A 179 11.01 2.14 -13.81
N LYS A 180 10.07 1.53 -14.53
CA LYS A 180 10.31 0.91 -15.85
C LYS A 180 10.89 1.90 -16.86
N VAL A 181 10.32 3.11 -16.98
CA VAL A 181 10.81 4.15 -17.91
C VAL A 181 12.24 4.59 -17.57
N LEU A 182 12.59 4.60 -16.29
CA LEU A 182 13.93 4.95 -15.83
C LEU A 182 14.92 3.76 -15.89
N GLY A 183 14.50 2.58 -16.33
CA GLY A 183 15.31 1.37 -16.31
C GLY A 183 15.63 0.88 -14.91
N LEU A 184 14.80 1.24 -13.92
CA LEU A 184 14.94 0.87 -12.51
C LEU A 184 13.85 -0.12 -12.12
N GLU A 185 14.12 -0.92 -11.10
CA GLU A 185 13.08 -1.67 -10.41
C GLU A 185 12.48 -0.83 -9.28
N MET A 186 11.18 -0.96 -9.06
CA MET A 186 10.54 -0.35 -7.90
C MET A 186 11.07 -1.02 -6.64
N HIS A 187 11.51 -0.22 -5.67
CA HIS A 187 12.10 -0.74 -4.45
C HIS A 187 11.16 -1.73 -3.75
N ASN A 188 11.65 -2.93 -3.44
CA ASN A 188 10.84 -4.04 -2.90
C ASN A 188 10.03 -3.65 -1.66
N VAL A 189 10.62 -2.87 -0.76
CA VAL A 189 9.93 -2.39 0.44
C VAL A 189 8.72 -1.50 0.09
N LEU A 190 8.83 -0.66 -0.94
CA LEU A 190 7.72 0.19 -1.38
C LEU A 190 6.65 -0.62 -2.11
N LYS A 191 7.05 -1.58 -2.95
CA LYS A 191 6.15 -2.52 -3.60
C LYS A 191 5.33 -3.31 -2.57
N GLN A 192 6.00 -3.90 -1.59
CA GLN A 192 5.37 -4.63 -0.49
C GLN A 192 4.39 -3.74 0.28
N TRP A 193 4.76 -2.48 0.57
CA TRP A 193 3.84 -1.54 1.21
C TRP A 193 2.56 -1.34 0.40
N TYR A 194 2.64 -1.16 -0.92
CA TYR A 194 1.44 -1.05 -1.77
C TYR A 194 0.58 -2.31 -1.72
N GLU A 195 1.21 -3.48 -1.81
CA GLU A 195 0.52 -4.79 -1.78
C GLU A 195 -0.19 -5.01 -0.43
N GLU A 196 0.49 -4.78 0.69
CA GLU A 196 -0.11 -4.86 2.04
C GLU A 196 -1.28 -3.88 2.21
N ARG A 197 -1.17 -2.67 1.64
CA ARG A 197 -2.26 -1.67 1.71
C ARG A 197 -3.47 -2.06 0.88
N LEU A 198 -3.27 -2.57 -0.32
CA LEU A 198 -4.35 -3.05 -1.18
C LEU A 198 -5.03 -4.28 -0.56
N GLU A 199 -4.24 -5.20 0.01
CA GLU A 199 -4.78 -6.37 0.71
C GLU A 199 -5.61 -5.98 1.93
N ASP A 200 -5.15 -5.05 2.78
CA ASP A 200 -5.94 -4.54 3.93
C ASP A 200 -7.27 -3.91 3.47
N ILE A 201 -7.26 -3.12 2.39
CA ILE A 201 -8.47 -2.51 1.83
C ILE A 201 -9.43 -3.59 1.31
N CYS A 202 -8.93 -4.55 0.52
CA CYS A 202 -9.73 -5.66 -0.01
C CYS A 202 -10.35 -6.50 1.11
N ASN A 203 -9.57 -6.83 2.16
CA ASN A 203 -10.07 -7.58 3.31
C ASN A 203 -11.16 -6.83 4.07
N ARG A 204 -11.11 -5.50 4.13
CA ARG A 204 -12.17 -4.68 4.73
C ARG A 204 -13.44 -4.65 3.88
N LEU A 205 -13.33 -4.62 2.55
CA LEU A 205 -14.48 -4.75 1.64
C LEU A 205 -15.17 -6.11 1.81
N LYS A 206 -14.40 -7.20 1.85
CA LYS A 206 -14.92 -8.56 2.10
C LYS A 206 -15.70 -8.66 3.41
N LYS A 207 -15.21 -8.02 4.47
CA LYS A 207 -15.90 -7.97 5.78
C LYS A 207 -17.25 -7.25 5.73
N LEU A 208 -17.43 -6.35 4.75
CA LEU A 208 -18.70 -5.67 4.50
C LEU A 208 -19.60 -6.42 3.51
N GLY A 209 -19.17 -7.59 3.00
CA GLY A 209 -19.92 -8.37 2.01
C GLY A 209 -19.67 -7.97 0.56
N TYR A 210 -18.63 -7.19 0.28
CA TYR A 210 -18.26 -6.75 -1.08
C TYR A 210 -17.06 -7.56 -1.58
N CYS A 211 -17.12 -8.03 -2.84
CA CYS A 211 -16.07 -8.76 -3.53
C CYS A 211 -15.40 -7.89 -4.59
#